data_AF-A0A1D5QCJ2-F1
#
_entry.id   AF-A0A1D5QCJ2-F1
#
_cell.length_a   1.000
_cell.length_b   1.000
_cell.length_c   1.000
_cell.angle_alpha   90.00
_cell.angle_beta   90.00
_cell.angle_gamma   90.00
#
_symmetry.space_group_name_H-M   'P 1'
#
loop_
_entity.id
_entity.type
_entity.pdbx_description
1 polymer ?
#
loop_
_entity_poly.entity_id
_entity_poly.type
_entity_poly.pdbx_seq_one_letter_code
_entity_poly.pdbx_strand_id
1 'polypeptide(L)'
;MAQQAADKYLYVDKNFINNPLAQADWAAKKLVWVPSDKSGFEPASLKEEVGEEAIVELVENGKKVKVNKDDIQKMNPPKFSKVEDMAELTCLNEASVLHNLKERYYSGLIYTYSGLFCVVINPYKNLPIYSEEIVEMYKGKKRHEMPPHIYAITDTAYRSMMQDREDQSILCTGESGAGKTENTKKVIQYLAYVASSHKSKKDQRPR
;
A
#
# COMPACT_ATOMS: atom_id res chain seq x y z
N MET A 1 14.49 -20.39 -0.06
CA MET A 1 13.21 -20.85 0.51
C MET A 1 12.48 -19.73 1.25
N ALA A 2 13.17 -18.81 1.95
CA ALA A 2 12.53 -17.68 2.61
C ALA A 2 12.00 -16.62 1.61
N GLN A 3 12.72 -16.34 0.52
CA GLN A 3 12.26 -15.44 -0.54
C GLN A 3 10.84 -15.76 -1.08
N GLN A 4 10.58 -17.02 -1.47
CA GLN A 4 9.27 -17.43 -2.00
C GLN A 4 8.13 -17.24 -0.99
N ALA A 5 8.42 -17.35 0.31
CA ALA A 5 7.43 -17.12 1.36
C ALA A 5 7.15 -15.62 1.56
N ALA A 6 8.15 -14.76 1.38
CA ALA A 6 8.04 -13.31 1.49
C ALA A 6 7.29 -12.69 0.30
N ASP A 7 7.46 -13.25 -0.91
CA ASP A 7 6.91 -12.68 -2.15
C ASP A 7 5.40 -12.48 -2.08
N LYS A 8 4.67 -13.42 -1.47
CA LYS A 8 3.22 -13.32 -1.26
C LYS A 8 2.80 -12.10 -0.40
N TYR A 9 3.68 -11.63 0.47
CA TYR A 9 3.42 -10.53 1.41
C TYR A 9 4.07 -9.21 0.99
N LEU A 10 4.73 -9.17 -0.18
CA LEU A 10 5.34 -7.96 -0.74
C LEU A 10 4.77 -7.63 -2.12
N TYR A 11 4.48 -8.64 -2.95
CA TYR A 11 4.03 -8.45 -4.32
C TYR A 11 2.53 -8.70 -4.47
N VAL A 12 1.91 -7.89 -5.32
CA VAL A 12 0.52 -8.12 -5.75
C VAL A 12 0.51 -9.21 -6.82
N ASP A 13 -0.41 -10.17 -6.68
CA ASP A 13 -0.68 -11.15 -7.75
C ASP A 13 -1.38 -10.44 -8.93
N LYS A 14 -0.59 -10.12 -9.97
CA LYS A 14 -1.06 -9.39 -11.15
C LYS A 14 -1.90 -10.23 -12.10
N ASN A 15 -1.95 -11.55 -11.93
CA ASN A 15 -2.70 -12.44 -12.84
C ASN A 15 -4.21 -12.18 -12.81
N PHE A 16 -4.73 -11.62 -11.71
CA PHE A 16 -6.15 -11.29 -11.56
C PHE A 16 -6.53 -9.86 -11.96
N ILE A 17 -5.57 -8.94 -12.09
CA ILE A 17 -5.82 -7.50 -12.28
C ILE A 17 -6.28 -7.19 -13.71
N ASN A 18 -5.88 -7.99 -14.69
CA ASN A 18 -6.18 -7.76 -16.11
C ASN A 18 -7.33 -8.63 -16.64
N ASN A 19 -8.40 -8.79 -15.85
CA ASN A 19 -9.59 -9.52 -16.30
C ASN A 19 -10.54 -8.59 -17.11
N PRO A 20 -10.72 -8.82 -18.43
CA PRO A 20 -11.60 -7.99 -19.25
C PRO A 20 -13.06 -7.98 -18.78
N LEU A 21 -13.51 -9.05 -18.13
CA LEU A 21 -14.88 -9.16 -17.59
C LEU A 21 -15.13 -8.16 -16.47
N ALA A 22 -14.15 -7.97 -15.57
CA ALA A 22 -14.26 -7.01 -14.48
C ALA A 22 -14.35 -5.57 -15.01
N GLN A 23 -13.55 -5.26 -16.05
CA GLN A 23 -13.57 -3.93 -16.67
C GLN A 23 -14.91 -3.66 -17.38
N ALA A 24 -15.46 -4.64 -18.09
CA ALA A 24 -16.77 -4.53 -18.72
C ALA A 24 -17.90 -4.38 -17.69
N ASP A 25 -17.86 -5.15 -16.61
CA ASP A 25 -18.86 -5.11 -15.53
C ASP A 25 -18.86 -3.75 -14.80
N TRP A 26 -17.67 -3.21 -14.50
CA TRP A 26 -17.51 -1.88 -13.91
C TRP A 26 -18.14 -0.78 -14.78
N ALA A 27 -17.85 -0.80 -16.08
CA ALA A 27 -18.38 0.19 -17.02
C ALA A 27 -19.89 0.07 -17.19
N ALA A 28 -20.41 -1.17 -17.29
CA ALA A 28 -21.84 -1.43 -17.49
C ALA A 28 -22.69 -1.04 -16.28
N LYS A 29 -22.18 -1.25 -15.05
CA LYS A 29 -22.95 -1.06 -13.81
C LYS A 29 -22.88 0.35 -13.22
N LYS A 30 -22.11 1.27 -13.81
CA LYS A 30 -21.88 2.64 -13.27
C LYS A 30 -21.60 2.58 -11.76
N LEU A 31 -20.58 1.81 -11.38
CA LEU A 31 -20.28 1.56 -9.98
C LEU A 31 -19.80 2.82 -9.26
N VAL A 32 -20.29 2.99 -8.04
CA VAL A 32 -20.00 4.09 -7.12
C VAL A 32 -19.83 3.56 -5.70
N TRP A 33 -19.24 4.36 -4.83
CA TRP A 33 -19.19 4.11 -3.39
C TRP A 33 -20.29 4.90 -2.69
N VAL A 34 -20.93 4.29 -1.70
CA VAL A 34 -21.90 4.94 -0.82
C VAL A 34 -21.57 4.67 0.65
N PRO A 35 -21.99 5.55 1.59
CA PRO A 35 -21.74 5.36 3.02
C PRO A 35 -22.34 4.05 3.56
N SER A 36 -21.66 3.43 4.51
CA SER A 36 -22.08 2.19 5.15
C SER A 36 -21.72 2.19 6.63
N ASP A 37 -22.71 1.98 7.50
CA ASP A 37 -22.50 1.94 8.96
C ASP A 37 -21.58 0.80 9.40
N LYS A 38 -21.45 -0.25 8.58
CA LYS A 38 -20.64 -1.44 8.90
C LYS A 38 -19.24 -1.38 8.30
N SER A 39 -19.13 -0.89 7.08
CA SER A 39 -17.88 -0.96 6.29
C SER A 39 -17.23 0.40 6.06
N GLY A 40 -17.81 1.48 6.55
CA GLY A 40 -17.47 2.86 6.19
C GLY A 40 -18.06 3.23 4.82
N PHE A 41 -17.68 2.46 3.80
CA PHE A 41 -18.23 2.56 2.44
C PHE A 41 -18.51 1.19 1.85
N GLU A 42 -19.50 1.10 0.97
CA GLU A 42 -19.84 -0.12 0.23
C GLU A 42 -20.11 0.17 -1.26
N PRO A 43 -19.84 -0.78 -2.16
CA PRO A 43 -20.02 -0.57 -3.59
C PRO A 43 -21.50 -0.67 -3.99
N ALA A 44 -21.95 0.23 -4.86
CA ALA A 44 -23.30 0.30 -5.36
C ALA A 44 -23.34 0.66 -6.85
N SER A 45 -24.44 0.31 -7.53
CA SER A 45 -24.70 0.65 -8.94
C SER A 45 -25.71 1.79 -9.00
N LEU A 46 -25.33 2.91 -9.61
CA LEU A 46 -26.23 4.05 -9.81
C LEU A 46 -27.34 3.70 -10.81
N LYS A 47 -28.62 3.84 -10.41
CA LYS A 47 -29.78 3.50 -11.25
C LYS A 47 -30.49 4.73 -11.77
N GLU A 48 -30.85 5.63 -10.87
CA GLU A 48 -31.66 6.79 -11.19
C GLU A 48 -31.26 7.97 -10.33
N GLU A 49 -31.29 9.15 -10.93
CA GLU A 49 -31.07 10.42 -10.25
C GLU A 49 -32.39 11.18 -10.17
N VAL A 50 -32.82 11.53 -8.96
CA VAL A 50 -34.12 12.17 -8.69
C VAL A 50 -33.89 13.42 -7.83
N GLY A 51 -33.85 14.58 -8.47
CA GLY A 51 -33.56 15.85 -7.79
C GLY A 51 -32.16 15.84 -7.18
N GLU A 52 -32.08 16.08 -5.86
CA GLU A 52 -30.84 16.06 -5.04
C GLU A 52 -30.44 14.66 -4.55
N GLU A 53 -31.27 13.65 -4.80
CA GLU A 53 -31.04 12.27 -4.37
C GLU A 53 -30.78 11.35 -5.57
N ALA A 54 -30.25 10.18 -5.29
CA ALA A 54 -30.15 9.10 -6.26
C ALA A 54 -30.59 7.76 -5.65
N ILE A 55 -31.15 6.92 -6.52
CA ILE A 55 -31.44 5.52 -6.22
C ILE A 55 -30.24 4.70 -6.67
N VAL A 56 -29.59 4.03 -5.73
CA VAL A 56 -28.49 3.10 -5.98
C VAL A 56 -28.91 1.68 -5.60
N GLU A 57 -28.32 0.68 -6.25
CA GLU A 57 -28.48 -0.73 -5.90
C GLU A 57 -27.17 -1.26 -5.31
N LEU A 58 -27.20 -1.71 -4.06
CA LEU A 58 -26.02 -2.23 -3.37
C LEU A 58 -25.54 -3.52 -4.03
N VAL A 59 -24.23 -3.63 -4.29
CA VAL A 59 -23.65 -4.80 -4.98
C VAL A 59 -23.72 -6.06 -4.11
N GLU A 60 -23.61 -5.93 -2.78
CA GLU A 60 -23.56 -7.07 -1.86
C GLU A 60 -24.88 -7.86 -1.78
N ASN A 61 -26.02 -7.15 -1.79
CA ASN A 61 -27.34 -7.76 -1.51
C ASN A 61 -28.45 -7.38 -2.50
N GLY A 62 -28.15 -6.57 -3.53
CA GLY A 62 -29.14 -6.12 -4.52
C GLY A 62 -30.20 -5.16 -3.99
N LYS A 63 -30.07 -4.68 -2.74
CA LYS A 63 -31.03 -3.77 -2.13
C LYS A 63 -30.92 -2.40 -2.79
N LYS A 64 -32.07 -1.84 -3.19
CA LYS A 64 -32.16 -0.44 -3.63
C LYS A 64 -32.26 0.47 -2.43
N VAL A 65 -31.41 1.48 -2.36
CA VAL A 65 -31.41 2.51 -1.33
C VAL A 65 -31.36 3.89 -1.96
N LYS A 66 -31.93 4.87 -1.26
CA LYS A 66 -31.91 6.26 -1.65
C LYS A 66 -30.82 6.96 -0.87
N VAL A 67 -29.94 7.68 -1.56
CA VAL A 67 -28.80 8.39 -0.98
C VAL A 67 -28.75 9.81 -1.54
N ASN A 68 -28.20 10.75 -0.78
CA ASN A 68 -27.92 12.08 -1.31
C ASN A 68 -26.84 11.97 -2.40
N LYS A 69 -26.94 12.74 -3.48
CA LYS A 69 -25.93 12.74 -4.56
C LYS A 69 -24.54 13.15 -4.06
N ASP A 70 -24.46 14.03 -3.07
CA ASP A 70 -23.21 14.51 -2.48
C ASP A 70 -22.48 13.41 -1.67
N ASP A 71 -23.22 12.41 -1.19
CA ASP A 71 -22.65 11.27 -0.45
C ASP A 71 -22.06 10.19 -1.40
N ILE A 72 -22.31 10.30 -2.71
CA ILE A 72 -21.86 9.33 -3.70
C ILE A 72 -20.42 9.65 -4.12
N GLN A 73 -19.51 8.70 -3.90
CA GLN A 73 -18.12 8.84 -4.34
C GLN A 73 -17.84 7.99 -5.57
N LYS A 74 -17.06 8.52 -6.52
CA LYS A 74 -16.66 7.81 -7.74
C LYS A 74 -15.82 6.58 -7.42
N MET A 75 -16.11 5.45 -8.07
CA MET A 75 -15.32 4.22 -7.92
C MET A 75 -14.23 4.13 -8.99
N ASN A 76 -13.01 3.81 -8.56
CA ASN A 76 -11.90 3.56 -9.49
C ASN A 76 -12.14 2.26 -10.30
N PRO A 77 -11.68 2.21 -11.57
CA PRO A 77 -11.72 0.97 -12.35
C PRO A 77 -10.96 -0.19 -11.68
N PRO A 78 -11.32 -1.47 -11.96
CA PRO A 78 -10.70 -2.65 -11.35
C PRO A 78 -9.18 -2.76 -11.54
N LYS A 79 -8.63 -2.15 -12.61
CA LYS A 79 -7.18 -2.07 -12.83
C LYS A 79 -6.40 -1.40 -11.68
N PHE A 80 -7.09 -0.63 -10.83
CA PHE A 80 -6.53 0.02 -9.64
C PHE A 80 -6.75 -0.78 -8.35
N SER A 81 -7.10 -2.07 -8.43
CA SER A 81 -7.12 -2.93 -7.25
C SER A 81 -5.69 -3.10 -6.70
N LYS A 82 -5.55 -2.89 -5.38
CA LYS A 82 -4.30 -3.06 -4.62
C LYS A 82 -3.12 -2.24 -5.14
N VAL A 83 -3.33 -1.01 -5.63
CA VAL A 83 -2.23 -0.14 -6.07
C VAL A 83 -1.17 0.05 -5.00
N GLU A 84 0.08 0.09 -5.44
CA GLU A 84 1.24 0.27 -4.55
C GLU A 84 1.37 1.72 -4.07
N ASP A 85 0.97 2.69 -4.90
CA ASP A 85 0.90 4.11 -4.55
C ASP A 85 -0.51 4.65 -4.79
N MET A 86 -1.17 5.11 -3.71
CA MET A 86 -2.52 5.65 -3.79
C MET A 86 -2.59 6.98 -4.55
N ALA A 87 -1.45 7.66 -4.79
CA ALA A 87 -1.40 8.81 -5.68
C ALA A 87 -1.68 8.47 -7.15
N GLU A 88 -1.63 7.19 -7.54
CA GLU A 88 -1.95 6.73 -8.89
C GLU A 88 -3.46 6.55 -9.13
N LEU A 89 -4.28 6.58 -8.07
CA LEU A 89 -5.73 6.47 -8.20
C LEU A 89 -6.30 7.62 -9.02
N THR A 90 -7.18 7.32 -9.98
CA THR A 90 -7.84 8.35 -10.78
C THR A 90 -8.85 9.14 -9.96
N CYS A 91 -9.60 8.46 -9.10
CA CYS A 91 -10.54 9.05 -8.16
C CYS A 91 -9.93 8.97 -6.75
N LEU A 92 -9.33 10.05 -6.29
CA LEU A 92 -8.79 10.13 -4.93
C LEU A 92 -9.89 10.62 -3.98
N ASN A 93 -10.55 9.67 -3.32
CA ASN A 93 -11.59 9.90 -2.33
C ASN A 93 -11.43 8.95 -1.14
N GLU A 94 -12.12 9.25 -0.04
CA GLU A 94 -12.00 8.50 1.21
C GLU A 94 -12.33 7.02 1.02
N ALA A 95 -13.40 6.72 0.26
CA ALA A 95 -13.81 5.35 -0.02
C ALA A 95 -12.73 4.56 -0.79
N SER A 96 -12.08 5.18 -1.77
CA SER A 96 -11.05 4.53 -2.59
C SER A 96 -9.76 4.29 -1.80
N VAL A 97 -9.36 5.23 -0.95
CA VAL A 97 -8.21 5.06 -0.04
C VAL A 97 -8.49 3.94 0.95
N LEU A 98 -9.64 3.95 1.61
CA LEU A 98 -10.06 2.91 2.55
C LEU A 98 -10.10 1.54 1.86
N HIS A 99 -10.70 1.46 0.68
CA HIS A 99 -10.81 0.23 -0.09
C HIS A 99 -9.44 -0.35 -0.45
N ASN A 100 -8.54 0.48 -1.01
CA ASN A 100 -7.21 0.01 -1.39
C ASN A 100 -6.41 -0.52 -0.18
N LEU A 101 -6.43 0.24 0.93
CA LEU A 101 -5.80 -0.16 2.18
C LEU A 101 -6.37 -1.47 2.73
N LYS A 102 -7.71 -1.62 2.70
CA LYS A 102 -8.42 -2.83 3.14
C LYS A 102 -8.04 -4.04 2.30
N GLU A 103 -8.08 -3.95 0.97
CA GLU A 103 -7.73 -5.05 0.07
C GLU A 103 -6.27 -5.49 0.21
N ARG A 104 -5.36 -4.52 0.32
CA ARG A 104 -3.92 -4.78 0.54
C ARG A 104 -3.69 -5.45 1.89
N TYR A 105 -4.29 -4.93 2.95
CA TYR A 105 -4.19 -5.49 4.30
C TYR A 105 -4.64 -6.95 4.36
N TYR A 106 -5.82 -7.27 3.81
CA TYR A 106 -6.31 -8.66 3.79
C TYR A 106 -5.49 -9.58 2.88
N SER A 107 -4.76 -9.01 1.90
CA SER A 107 -3.77 -9.74 1.11
C SER A 107 -2.42 -9.91 1.81
N GLY A 108 -2.24 -9.32 3.00
CA GLY A 108 -0.99 -9.36 3.75
C GLY A 108 0.04 -8.29 3.35
N LEU A 109 -0.36 -7.33 2.51
CA LEU A 109 0.45 -6.22 2.03
C LEU A 109 0.22 -5.01 2.96
N ILE A 110 1.08 -4.84 3.97
CA ILE A 110 0.84 -3.84 5.01
C ILE A 110 1.39 -2.45 4.71
N TYR A 111 2.34 -2.36 3.77
CA TYR A 111 2.95 -1.10 3.33
C TYR A 111 2.28 -0.65 2.04
N THR A 112 1.87 0.61 2.00
CA THR A 112 1.27 1.25 0.83
C THR A 112 1.77 2.68 0.74
N TYR A 113 2.23 3.11 -0.43
CA TYR A 113 2.61 4.51 -0.63
C TYR A 113 1.38 5.42 -0.78
N SER A 114 1.56 6.67 -0.39
CA SER A 114 0.57 7.74 -0.56
C SER A 114 1.32 9.01 -0.96
N GLY A 115 1.75 9.08 -2.22
CA GLY A 115 2.62 10.14 -2.71
C GLY A 115 3.96 10.14 -1.97
N LEU A 116 4.30 11.19 -1.25
CA LEU A 116 5.60 11.26 -0.57
C LEU A 116 5.69 10.39 0.69
N PHE A 117 4.55 10.02 1.28
CA PHE A 117 4.49 9.28 2.54
C PHE A 117 4.16 7.80 2.31
N CYS A 118 4.23 7.00 3.39
CA CYS A 118 3.83 5.60 3.38
C CYS A 118 2.86 5.34 4.54
N VAL A 119 1.73 4.70 4.21
CA VAL A 119 0.76 4.21 5.17
C VAL A 119 1.11 2.76 5.51
N VAL A 120 1.15 2.47 6.81
CA VAL A 120 1.49 1.15 7.35
C VAL A 120 0.38 0.69 8.28
N ILE A 121 -0.24 -0.45 7.98
CA ILE A 121 -1.28 -1.04 8.82
C ILE A 121 -0.66 -2.15 9.67
N ASN A 122 -0.83 -2.10 10.99
CA ASN A 122 -0.28 -3.11 11.89
C ASN A 122 -0.84 -4.51 11.54
N PRO A 123 0.00 -5.49 11.16
CA PRO A 123 -0.45 -6.83 10.78
C PRO A 123 -0.99 -7.66 11.94
N TYR A 124 -0.64 -7.32 13.20
CA TYR A 124 -0.86 -8.14 14.39
C TYR A 124 -0.42 -9.61 14.26
N LYS A 125 0.50 -9.89 13.33
CA LYS A 125 1.09 -11.20 13.09
C LYS A 125 2.51 -11.04 12.53
N ASN A 126 3.31 -12.07 12.71
CA ASN A 126 4.65 -12.12 12.13
C ASN A 126 4.55 -12.36 10.62
N LEU A 127 5.07 -11.43 9.83
CA LEU A 127 5.19 -11.58 8.38
C LEU A 127 6.65 -11.91 8.03
N PRO A 128 6.90 -12.83 7.08
CA PRO A 128 8.25 -13.22 6.66
C PRO A 128 8.92 -12.18 5.73
N ILE A 129 8.70 -10.89 5.99
CA ILE A 129 9.17 -9.77 5.15
C ILE A 129 10.39 -9.03 5.74
N TYR A 130 10.93 -9.52 6.87
CA TYR A 130 12.08 -8.93 7.56
C TYR A 130 13.21 -9.96 7.73
N SER A 131 13.92 -10.26 6.64
CA SER A 131 15.10 -11.12 6.65
C SER A 131 16.29 -10.42 5.97
N GLU A 132 17.50 -10.96 6.15
CA GLU A 132 18.69 -10.45 5.45
C GLU A 132 18.56 -10.54 3.92
N GLU A 133 17.92 -11.59 3.41
CA GLU A 133 17.59 -11.73 1.98
C GLU A 133 16.78 -10.51 1.49
N ILE A 134 15.76 -10.11 2.25
CA ILE A 134 14.95 -8.92 1.91
C ILE A 134 15.77 -7.63 2.03
N VAL A 135 16.65 -7.50 3.03
CA VAL A 135 17.54 -6.33 3.14
C VAL A 135 18.38 -6.15 1.87
N GLU A 136 19.01 -7.22 1.40
CA GLU A 136 19.82 -7.20 0.16
C GLU A 136 18.98 -6.91 -1.09
N MET A 137 17.73 -7.38 -1.16
CA MET A 137 16.85 -7.02 -2.29
C MET A 137 16.58 -5.51 -2.39
N TYR A 138 16.38 -4.81 -1.26
CA TYR A 138 16.06 -3.38 -1.25
C TYR A 138 17.29 -2.48 -1.34
N LYS A 139 18.48 -2.99 -1.05
CA LYS A 139 19.74 -2.24 -1.03
C LYS A 139 20.03 -1.54 -2.35
N GLY A 140 20.08 -0.22 -2.31
CA GLY A 140 20.37 0.62 -3.48
C GLY A 140 19.29 0.61 -4.56
N LYS A 141 18.11 0.06 -4.29
CA LYS A 141 17.00 0.03 -5.25
C LYS A 141 16.18 1.31 -5.22
N LYS A 142 15.80 1.80 -6.40
CA LYS A 142 14.87 2.92 -6.52
C LYS A 142 13.48 2.50 -6.07
N ARG A 143 12.69 3.48 -5.66
CA ARG A 143 11.34 3.32 -5.12
C ARG A 143 10.38 2.52 -6.02
N HIS A 144 10.52 2.60 -7.35
CA HIS A 144 9.66 1.89 -8.31
C HIS A 144 10.19 0.51 -8.72
N GLU A 145 11.42 0.16 -8.33
CA GLU A 145 12.01 -1.14 -8.67
C GLU A 145 11.57 -2.25 -7.70
N MET A 146 11.09 -1.87 -6.52
CA MET A 146 10.68 -2.76 -5.44
C MET A 146 9.33 -2.31 -4.88
N PRO A 147 8.49 -3.21 -4.36
CA PRO A 147 7.20 -2.85 -3.80
C PRO A 147 7.35 -2.01 -2.52
N PRO A 148 6.27 -1.38 -2.03
CA PRO A 148 6.33 -0.54 -0.83
C PRO A 148 6.83 -1.33 0.39
N HIS A 149 7.84 -0.79 1.08
CA HIS A 149 8.40 -1.38 2.30
C HIS A 149 9.18 -0.36 3.13
N ILE A 150 9.33 -0.59 4.44
CA ILE A 150 10.10 0.28 5.34
C ILE A 150 11.58 0.37 4.94
N TYR A 151 12.14 -0.70 4.38
CA TYR A 151 13.51 -0.72 3.88
C TYR A 151 13.70 0.20 2.67
N ALA A 152 12.71 0.31 1.78
CA ALA A 152 12.77 1.25 0.66
C ALA A 152 12.79 2.72 1.15
N ILE A 153 12.01 3.04 2.18
CA ILE A 153 11.99 4.38 2.78
C ILE A 153 13.35 4.68 3.43
N THR A 154 13.88 3.71 4.17
CA THR A 154 15.17 3.84 4.85
C THR A 154 16.33 4.00 3.87
N ASP A 155 16.38 3.18 2.82
CA ASP A 155 17.40 3.25 1.77
C ASP A 155 17.31 4.56 0.97
N THR A 156 16.10 5.04 0.70
CA THR A 156 15.89 6.34 0.03
C THR A 156 16.43 7.48 0.89
N ALA A 157 16.09 7.53 2.19
CA ALA A 157 16.60 8.54 3.10
C ALA A 157 18.13 8.46 3.22
N TYR A 158 18.68 7.27 3.39
CA TYR A 158 20.14 7.08 3.46
C TYR A 158 20.85 7.55 2.19
N ARG A 159 20.35 7.20 1.01
CA ARG A 159 20.95 7.64 -0.26
C ARG A 159 20.82 9.15 -0.46
N SER A 160 19.66 9.74 -0.18
CA SER A 160 19.48 11.21 -0.23
C SER A 160 20.45 11.92 0.70
N MET A 161 20.63 11.43 1.93
CA MET A 161 21.63 11.97 2.87
C MET A 161 23.05 11.96 2.28
N MET A 162 23.45 10.84 1.66
CA MET A 162 24.80 10.69 1.10
C MET A 162 25.00 11.50 -0.19
N GLN A 163 23.95 11.65 -1.00
CA GLN A 163 23.98 12.36 -2.28
C GLN A 163 23.93 13.87 -2.07
N ASP A 164 22.95 14.34 -1.31
CA ASP A 164 22.64 15.75 -1.14
C ASP A 164 23.43 16.37 0.03
N ARG A 165 24.08 15.53 0.85
CA ARG A 165 24.87 15.92 2.04
C ARG A 165 24.05 16.72 3.05
N GLU A 166 22.78 16.35 3.18
CA GLU A 166 21.83 16.96 4.11
C GLU A 166 21.29 15.89 5.06
N ASP A 167 21.25 16.20 6.36
CA ASP A 167 20.74 15.29 7.38
C ASP A 167 19.26 14.94 7.14
N GLN A 168 18.91 13.68 7.37
CA GLN A 168 17.57 13.16 7.09
C GLN A 168 16.88 12.67 8.36
N SER A 169 15.55 12.72 8.38
CA SER A 169 14.74 12.22 9.49
C SER A 169 13.61 11.32 9.00
N ILE A 170 13.40 10.19 9.68
CA ILE A 170 12.25 9.29 9.45
C ILE A 170 11.29 9.41 10.64
N LEU A 171 10.14 10.04 10.42
CA LEU A 171 9.13 10.28 11.46
C LEU A 171 8.06 9.18 11.40
N CYS A 172 7.96 8.38 12.46
CA CYS A 172 6.91 7.36 12.60
C CYS A 172 5.73 7.96 13.39
N THR A 173 4.60 8.23 12.73
CA THR A 173 3.38 8.76 13.35
C THR A 173 2.31 7.68 13.52
N GLY A 174 1.25 8.00 14.28
CA GLY A 174 0.11 7.10 14.52
C GLY A 174 -0.24 7.00 16.00
N GLU A 175 -1.42 6.45 16.27
CA GLU A 175 -1.94 6.25 17.62
C GLU A 175 -1.11 5.24 18.45
N SER A 176 -1.44 5.10 19.73
CA SER A 176 -0.83 4.08 20.58
C SER A 176 -1.11 2.68 20.01
N GLY A 177 -0.09 1.82 19.93
CA GLY A 177 -0.23 0.48 19.35
C GLY A 177 -0.18 0.39 17.81
N ALA A 178 -0.11 1.53 17.09
CA ALA A 178 -0.05 1.55 15.62
C ALA A 178 1.23 0.92 15.01
N GLY A 179 2.24 0.58 15.83
CA GLY A 179 3.47 -0.07 15.37
C GLY A 179 4.66 0.86 15.11
N LYS A 180 4.63 2.10 15.63
CA LYS A 180 5.74 3.08 15.52
C LYS A 180 7.09 2.49 15.93
N THR A 181 7.16 1.92 17.13
CA THR A 181 8.39 1.34 17.71
C THR A 181 8.97 0.20 16.86
N GLU A 182 8.12 -0.67 16.32
CA GLU A 182 8.57 -1.78 15.49
C GLU A 182 9.14 -1.28 14.16
N ASN A 183 8.50 -0.30 13.51
CA ASN A 183 9.06 0.32 12.30
C ASN A 183 10.41 0.99 12.59
N THR A 184 10.56 1.72 13.70
CA THR A 184 11.84 2.30 14.10
C THR A 184 12.94 1.25 14.29
N LYS A 185 12.63 0.11 14.94
CA LYS A 185 13.58 -1.01 15.06
C LYS A 185 14.01 -1.53 13.68
N LYS A 186 13.09 -1.62 12.71
CA LYS A 186 13.40 -2.07 11.34
C LYS A 186 14.26 -1.08 10.56
N VAL A 187 14.03 0.22 10.73
CA VAL A 187 14.90 1.28 10.18
C VAL A 187 16.33 1.11 10.68
N ILE A 188 16.49 0.98 12.01
CA ILE A 188 17.82 0.79 12.63
C ILE A 188 18.46 -0.51 12.15
N GLN A 189 17.70 -1.61 12.12
CA GLN A 189 18.19 -2.91 11.63
C GLN A 189 18.74 -2.81 10.20
N TYR A 190 18.01 -2.12 9.31
CA TYR A 190 18.41 -1.94 7.92
C TYR A 190 19.70 -1.12 7.80
N LEU A 191 19.78 0.02 8.48
CA LEU A 191 20.97 0.88 8.48
C LEU A 191 22.18 0.18 9.08
N ALA A 192 22.00 -0.56 10.18
CA ALA A 192 23.08 -1.33 10.79
C ALA A 192 23.67 -2.35 9.81
N TYR A 193 22.85 -2.93 8.94
CA TYR A 193 23.32 -3.86 7.93
C TYR A 193 24.01 -3.13 6.77
N VAL A 194 23.33 -2.16 6.15
CA VAL A 194 23.78 -1.52 4.90
C VAL A 194 24.90 -0.50 5.09
N ALA A 195 24.89 0.26 6.19
CA ALA A 195 25.89 1.28 6.48
C ALA A 195 27.08 0.77 7.30
N SER A 196 27.04 -0.49 7.76
CA SER A 196 28.21 -1.06 8.44
C SER A 196 29.39 -1.21 7.47
N SER A 197 30.52 -0.64 7.85
CA SER A 197 31.79 -0.97 7.20
C SER A 197 32.12 -2.42 7.49
N HIS A 198 31.79 -3.32 6.57
CA HIS A 198 32.44 -4.61 6.53
C HIS A 198 33.92 -4.30 6.33
N LYS A 199 34.74 -4.53 7.36
CA LYS A 199 36.20 -4.58 7.22
C LYS A 199 36.46 -5.57 6.10
N SER A 200 36.67 -5.08 4.89
CA SER A 200 37.18 -5.88 3.80
C SER A 200 38.43 -6.52 4.40
N LYS A 201 38.49 -7.86 4.43
CA LYS A 201 39.73 -8.58 4.76
C LYS A 201 40.75 -8.14 3.70
N LYS A 202 41.41 -7.01 3.95
CA LYS A 202 42.48 -6.46 3.17
C LYS A 202 43.65 -7.40 3.41
N ASP A 203 43.79 -8.36 2.51
CA ASP A 203 45.05 -8.83 1.96
C ASP A 203 46.23 -8.71 2.95
N GLN A 204 46.28 -9.60 3.94
CA GLN A 204 47.50 -9.83 4.71
C GLN A 204 48.47 -10.58 3.79
N ARG A 205 49.18 -9.84 2.95
CA ARG A 205 50.45 -10.31 2.38
C ARG A 205 51.54 -10.04 3.42
N PRO A 206 52.16 -11.08 4.00
CA PRO A 206 53.30 -10.89 4.88
C PRO A 206 54.49 -10.38 4.05
N ARG A 207 55.21 -9.41 4.63
CA ARG A 207 56.51 -8.97 4.14
C ARG A 207 57.56 -10.07 4.33
#